data_AF-A0A7J9TQA5-F1
#
_entry.id   AF-A0A7J9TQA5-F1
#
_cell.length_a   1.000
_cell.length_b   1.000
_cell.length_c   1.000
_cell.angle_alpha   90.00
_cell.angle_beta   90.00
_cell.angle_gamma   90.00
#
_symmetry.space_group_name_H-M   'P 1'
#
loop_
_entity.id
_entity.type
_entity.pdbx_description
1 polymer ?
#
loop_
_entity_poly.entity_id
_entity_poly.type
_entity_poly.pdbx_seq_one_letter_code
_entity_poly.pdbx_strand_id
1 'polypeptide(L)'
;MNILVTGDAGFINSVLPGREDMLPEPAPPYAISKPDCEHLARVFYNDHGLRTTCRRYFNLYGPRQGPNSAYAADIPILLSRARVGEGSVIYGDGGPTRDLLHSKTEDNF
;
A
#
# COMPACT_ATOMS: atom_id res chain seq x y z
N MET A 1 -22.10 3.14 0.61
CA MET A 1 -20.88 3.81 0.11
C MET A 1 -19.82 2.74 0.07
N ASN A 2 -19.38 2.34 -1.13
CA ASN A 2 -18.48 1.20 -1.28
C ASN A 2 -17.03 1.69 -1.24
N ILE A 3 -16.23 1.15 -0.34
CA ILE A 3 -14.81 1.50 -0.20
C ILE A 3 -14.01 0.57 -1.11
N LEU A 4 -13.24 1.15 -2.03
CA LEU A 4 -12.27 0.44 -2.86
C LEU A 4 -10.88 0.69 -2.30
N VAL A 5 -10.15 -0.39 -2.05
CA VAL A 5 -8.77 -0.31 -1.56
C VAL A 5 -7.81 -0.34 -2.72
N THR A 6 -7.03 0.71 -2.89
CA THR A 6 -6.00 0.84 -3.94
C THR A 6 -4.61 0.98 -3.30
N GLY A 7 -3.57 0.74 -4.10
CA GLY A 7 -2.18 0.81 -3.64
C GLY A 7 -1.48 2.02 -4.22
N ASP A 8 -0.50 2.54 -3.49
CA ASP A 8 0.37 3.64 -3.90
C ASP A 8 1.40 3.27 -4.98
N ALA A 9 1.63 1.97 -5.22
CA ALA A 9 2.68 1.47 -6.12
C ALA A 9 2.65 2.06 -7.54
N GLY A 10 1.49 2.50 -8.04
CA GLY A 10 1.36 3.17 -9.34
C GLY A 10 1.72 4.66 -9.33
N PHE A 11 1.96 5.26 -8.16
CA PHE A 11 2.07 6.72 -7.98
C PHE A 11 3.47 7.15 -7.49
N ILE A 12 4.49 6.33 -7.72
CA ILE A 12 5.88 6.61 -7.36
C ILE A 12 6.47 7.57 -8.41
N ASN A 13 6.34 8.87 -8.16
CA ASN A 13 6.92 9.94 -8.97
C ASN A 13 8.16 10.55 -8.27
N SER A 14 9.00 11.27 -9.00
CA SER A 14 10.16 12.01 -8.46
C SER A 14 9.79 13.20 -7.56
N VAL A 15 8.49 13.49 -7.39
CA VAL A 15 7.96 14.61 -6.61
C VAL A 15 7.33 14.11 -5.32
N LEU A 16 7.85 14.56 -4.18
CA LEU A 16 7.33 14.28 -2.84
C LEU A 16 6.86 15.59 -2.17
N PRO A 17 5.76 15.58 -1.39
CA PRO A 17 4.88 14.44 -1.13
C PRO A 17 4.01 14.10 -2.35
N GLY A 18 3.63 12.83 -2.48
CA GLY A 18 2.70 12.39 -3.52
C GLY A 18 1.32 13.03 -3.31
N ARG A 19 0.67 13.44 -4.40
CA ARG A 19 -0.68 14.01 -4.40
C ARG A 19 -1.64 13.18 -5.23
N GLU A 20 -2.91 13.19 -4.89
CA GLU A 20 -3.93 12.36 -5.55
C GLU A 20 -4.17 12.74 -7.01
N ASP A 21 -3.91 14.00 -7.36
CA ASP A 21 -4.04 14.58 -8.70
C ASP A 21 -2.86 14.26 -9.62
N MET A 22 -1.77 13.67 -9.10
CA MET A 22 -0.64 13.24 -9.91
C MET A 22 -1.01 12.04 -10.79
N LEU A 23 -0.48 12.04 -12.01
CA LEU A 23 -0.61 10.90 -12.91
C LEU A 23 0.22 9.72 -12.38
N PRO A 24 -0.33 8.49 -12.45
CA PRO A 24 0.42 7.30 -12.11
C PRO A 24 1.50 7.03 -13.17
N GLU A 25 2.70 6.66 -12.71
CA GLU A 25 3.81 6.17 -13.54
C GLU A 25 4.18 4.74 -13.09
N PRO A 26 3.33 3.74 -13.39
CA PRO A 26 3.52 2.39 -12.89
C PRO A 26 4.63 1.65 -13.64
N ALA A 27 5.56 1.04 -12.90
CA ALA A 27 6.62 0.21 -13.49
C ALA A 27 6.29 -1.30 -13.46
N PRO A 28 6.03 -1.93 -12.30
CA PRO A 28 5.69 -3.36 -12.27
C PRO A 28 4.21 -3.62 -12.58
N PRO A 29 3.82 -4.83 -13.05
CA PRO A 29 2.41 -5.19 -13.30
C PRO A 29 1.48 -4.94 -12.12
N TYR A 30 1.95 -5.17 -10.89
CA TYR A 30 1.18 -4.86 -9.67
C TYR A 30 0.84 -3.36 -9.55
N ALA A 31 1.76 -2.48 -9.94
CA ALA A 31 1.56 -1.03 -9.92
C ALA A 31 0.54 -0.55 -10.95
N ILE A 32 0.35 -1.29 -12.05
CA ILE A 32 -0.67 -1.01 -13.08
C ILE A 32 -2.08 -1.37 -12.58
N SER A 33 -2.20 -2.53 -11.92
CA SER A 33 -3.50 -3.05 -11.48
C SER A 33 -4.27 -2.13 -10.52
N LYS A 34 -3.57 -1.26 -9.78
CA LYS A 34 -4.18 -0.39 -8.76
C LYS A 34 -4.86 0.85 -9.35
N PRO A 35 -4.21 1.65 -10.23
CA PRO A 35 -4.88 2.64 -11.05
C PRO A 35 -6.05 2.09 -11.86
N ASP A 36 -5.94 0.88 -12.41
CA ASP A 36 -7.02 0.26 -13.18
C ASP A 36 -8.29 0.06 -12.34
N CYS A 37 -8.14 -0.34 -11.07
CA CYS A 37 -9.27 -0.40 -10.14
C CYS A 37 -9.94 0.97 -9.94
N GLU A 38 -9.18 2.06 -9.86
CA GLU A 38 -9.73 3.43 -9.77
C GLU A 38 -10.47 3.83 -11.04
N HIS A 39 -9.93 3.44 -12.21
CA HIS A 39 -10.58 3.67 -13.49
C HIS A 39 -11.91 2.92 -13.59
N LEU A 40 -11.90 1.64 -13.22
CA LEU A 40 -13.12 0.82 -13.21
C LEU A 40 -14.18 1.41 -12.28
N ALA A 41 -13.80 1.85 -11.08
CA ALA A 41 -14.72 2.51 -10.15
C ALA A 41 -15.40 3.75 -10.76
N ARG A 42 -14.64 4.54 -11.53
CA ARG A 42 -15.17 5.70 -12.26
C ARG A 42 -16.14 5.29 -13.38
N VAL A 43 -15.84 4.23 -14.13
CA VAL A 43 -16.76 3.70 -15.15
C VAL A 43 -18.08 3.27 -14.52
N PHE A 44 -18.04 2.51 -13.42
CA PHE A 44 -19.26 2.09 -12.70
C PHE A 44 -20.07 3.27 -12.13
N TYR A 45 -19.40 4.35 -11.71
CA TYR A 45 -20.10 5.57 -11.31
C TYR A 45 -20.82 6.20 -12.51
N ASN A 46 -20.17 6.29 -13.67
CA ASN A 46 -20.75 6.89 -14.87
C ASN A 46 -21.93 6.08 -15.42
N ASP A 47 -21.79 4.75 -15.45
CA ASP A 47 -22.78 3.87 -16.07
C ASP A 47 -23.96 3.53 -15.14
N HIS A 48 -23.71 3.49 -13.83
CA HIS A 48 -24.68 2.97 -12.85
C HIS A 48 -24.89 3.88 -11.62
N GLY A 49 -24.21 5.03 -11.54
CA GLY A 49 -24.33 5.94 -10.38
C GLY A 49 -23.70 5.38 -9.09
N LEU A 50 -22.88 4.33 -9.17
CA LEU A 50 -22.30 3.68 -8.00
C LEU A 50 -21.23 4.56 -7.36
N ARG A 51 -21.56 5.18 -6.22
CA ARG A 51 -20.60 5.99 -5.46
C ARG A 51 -19.58 5.12 -4.73
N THR A 52 -18.32 5.30 -5.10
CA THR A 52 -17.16 4.63 -4.51
C THR A 52 -16.18 5.62 -3.90
N THR A 53 -15.40 5.18 -2.92
CA THR A 53 -14.24 5.94 -2.40
C THR A 53 -13.01 5.06 -2.49
N CYS A 54 -12.01 5.51 -3.24
CA CYS A 54 -10.73 4.82 -3.39
C CYS A 54 -9.75 5.32 -2.33
N ARG A 55 -9.12 4.42 -1.59
CA ARG A 55 -8.06 4.74 -0.62
C ARG A 55 -6.74 4.13 -1.06
N ARG A 56 -5.74 4.99 -1.34
CA ARG A 56 -4.36 4.60 -1.65
C ARG A 56 -3.60 4.42 -0.34
N TYR A 57 -3.35 3.17 0.06
CA TYR A 57 -2.58 2.91 1.27
C TYR A 57 -1.08 2.86 0.99
N PHE A 58 -0.30 3.44 1.91
CA PHE A 58 1.16 3.50 1.88
C PHE A 58 1.72 2.61 3.00
N ASN A 59 2.50 1.60 2.63
CA ASN A 59 3.24 0.66 3.51
C ASN A 59 2.57 0.40 4.86
N LEU A 60 1.33 -0.09 4.80
CA LEU A 60 0.54 -0.44 5.99
C LEU A 60 1.28 -1.48 6.84
N TYR A 61 1.34 -1.24 8.14
CA TYR A 61 1.82 -2.22 9.12
C TYR A 61 0.93 -2.26 10.36
N GLY A 62 0.85 -3.42 11.01
CA GLY A 62 0.08 -3.52 12.25
C GLY A 62 -0.20 -4.95 12.72
N PRO A 63 -1.02 -5.10 13.78
CA PRO A 63 -1.36 -6.39 14.35
C PRO A 63 -2.04 -7.28 13.31
N ARG A 64 -1.77 -8.58 13.34
CA ARG A 64 -2.22 -9.62 12.37
C ARG A 64 -1.46 -9.68 11.05
N GLN A 65 -0.49 -8.81 10.79
CA GLN A 65 0.45 -9.04 9.70
C GLN A 65 1.46 -10.12 10.10
N GLY A 66 1.39 -11.27 9.44
CA GLY A 66 2.31 -12.38 9.65
C GLY A 66 3.62 -12.19 8.88
N PRO A 67 4.79 -12.51 9.47
CA PRO A 67 6.08 -12.41 8.79
C PRO A 67 6.36 -13.58 7.82
N ASN A 68 5.48 -14.59 7.76
CA ASN A 68 5.76 -15.87 7.10
C ASN A 68 5.49 -15.87 5.58
N SER A 69 5.12 -14.74 4.99
CA SER A 69 4.89 -14.63 3.55
C SER A 69 6.16 -14.22 2.84
N ALA A 70 6.41 -14.76 1.64
CA ALA A 70 7.45 -14.26 0.74
C ALA A 70 7.23 -12.79 0.32
N TYR A 71 6.01 -12.28 0.52
CA TYR A 71 5.60 -10.89 0.30
C TYR A 71 5.28 -10.18 1.63
N ALA A 72 5.81 -10.67 2.75
CA ALA A 72 5.61 -10.02 4.04
C ALA A 72 6.22 -8.62 4.02
N ALA A 73 5.52 -7.67 4.64
CA ALA A 73 6.00 -6.31 4.77
C ALA A 73 7.28 -6.25 5.63
N ASP A 74 8.09 -5.21 5.38
CA ASP A 74 9.39 -5.03 6.02
C ASP A 74 9.30 -4.98 7.55
N ILE A 75 8.28 -4.29 8.08
CA ILE A 75 8.10 -4.11 9.53
C ILE A 75 7.86 -5.44 10.27
N PRO A 76 6.90 -6.31 9.86
CA PRO A 76 6.77 -7.65 10.44
C PRO A 76 8.04 -8.50 10.44
N ILE A 77 8.81 -8.48 9.35
CA ILE A 77 10.06 -9.25 9.21
C ILE A 77 11.11 -8.69 10.17
N LEU A 78 11.28 -7.38 10.21
CA LEU A 78 12.23 -6.72 11.10
C LEU A 78 11.91 -7.02 12.56
N LEU A 79 10.63 -6.91 12.94
CA LEU A 79 10.18 -7.21 14.30
C LEU A 79 10.37 -8.68 14.68
N SER A 80 10.11 -9.62 13.77
CA SER A 80 10.27 -11.05 14.05
C SER A 80 11.74 -11.42 14.28
N ARG A 81 12.65 -10.90 13.45
CA ARG A 81 14.10 -11.11 13.56
C ARG A 81 14.67 -10.48 14.83
N ALA A 82 14.28 -9.24 15.13
CA ALA A 82 14.68 -8.57 16.36
C ALA A 82 14.25 -9.36 17.61
N ARG A 83 13.08 -10.02 17.57
CA ARG A 83 12.56 -10.81 18.69
C ARG A 83 13.40 -12.04 19.03
N VAL A 84 14.06 -12.63 18.04
CA VAL A 84 14.94 -13.80 18.20
C VAL A 84 16.42 -13.42 18.27
N GLY A 85 16.75 -12.12 18.30
CA GLY A 85 18.13 -11.63 18.34
C GLY A 85 18.87 -11.77 17.01
N GLU A 86 18.16 -11.97 15.89
CA GLU A 86 18.76 -12.05 14.56
C GLU A 86 18.96 -10.66 13.95
N GLY A 87 20.06 -10.50 13.19
CA GLY A 87 20.32 -9.27 12.43
C GLY A 87 19.26 -9.01 11.36
N SER A 88 18.94 -7.73 11.14
CA SER A 88 18.05 -7.30 10.07
C SER A 88 18.75 -7.38 8.71
N VAL A 89 18.01 -7.80 7.68
CA VAL A 89 18.50 -7.82 6.29
C VAL A 89 18.04 -6.54 5.61
N ILE A 90 18.99 -5.72 5.15
CA ILE A 90 18.71 -4.50 4.39
C ILE A 90 19.08 -4.80 2.93
N TYR A 91 18.11 -4.68 2.02
CA TYR A 91 18.34 -4.79 0.59
C TYR A 91 18.75 -3.43 0.03
N GLY A 92 19.96 -3.34 -0.53
CA GLY A 92 20.54 -2.08 -1.01
C GLY A 92 21.38 -1.38 0.06
N ASP A 93 21.36 -0.05 0.04
CA ASP A 93 22.15 0.81 0.94
C ASP A 93 21.39 1.30 2.18
N GLY A 94 20.08 1.02 2.25
CA GLY A 94 19.20 1.52 3.33
C GLY A 94 18.83 3.00 3.20
N GLY A 95 19.19 3.67 2.10
CA GLY A 95 18.78 5.04 1.78
C GLY A 95 17.31 5.24 1.40
N PRO A 96 16.61 4.26 0.78
CA PRO A 96 15.19 4.43 0.43
C PRO A 96 14.29 4.67 1.65
N THR A 97 13.48 5.72 1.60
CA THR A 97 12.48 6.04 2.62
C THR A 97 11.09 5.51 2.24
N ARG A 98 10.24 5.30 3.25
CA ARG A 98 8.86 4.84 3.10
C ARG A 98 7.96 5.59 4.08
N ASP A 99 6.75 5.93 3.66
CA ASP A 99 5.70 6.37 4.57
C ASP A 99 4.99 5.14 5.15
N LEU A 100 5.03 5.00 6.48
CA LEU A 100 4.55 3.83 7.22
C LEU A 100 3.23 4.15 7.92
N LEU A 101 2.15 3.52 7.47
CA LEU A 101 0.84 3.71 8.08
C LEU A 101 0.53 2.60 9.09
N HIS A 102 0.35 2.95 10.36
CA HIS A 102 -0.04 1.99 11.39
C HIS A 102 -1.53 1.69 11.34
N SER A 103 -1.90 0.42 11.13
CA SER A 103 -3.27 -0.04 11.33
C SER A 103 -3.53 -0.37 12.80
N LYS A 104 -4.56 0.28 13.35
CA LYS A 104 -5.11 -0.10 14.65
C LYS A 104 -6.05 -1.29 14.47
N THR A 105 -6.08 -2.18 15.46
CA THR A 105 -7.12 -3.19 15.52
C THR A 105 -8.34 -2.54 16.16
N GLU A 106 -9.41 -2.34 15.40
CA GLU A 106 -10.70 -1.99 15.96
C GLU A 106 -11.51 -3.29 16.09
N ASP A 107 -11.95 -3.58 17.31
CA ASP A 107 -12.77 -4.76 17.64
C ASP A 107 -14.27 -4.56 17.30
N ASN A 108 -14.64 -3.46 16.63
CA ASN A 108 -16.03 -3.16 16.32
C ASN A 108 -16.18 -2.86 14.81
N PHE A 109 -16.80 -3.80 14.10
CA PHE A 109 -17.40 -3.58 12.78
C PHE A 109 -18.85 -3.10 12.94
#